data_AF-A0A2G5C9U1-F1
#
_entry.id   AF-A0A2G5C9U1-F1
#
_cell.length_a   1.000
_cell.length_b   1.000
_cell.length_c   1.000
_cell.angle_alpha   90.00
_cell.angle_beta   90.00
_cell.angle_gamma   90.00
#
_symmetry.space_group_name_H-M   'P 1'
#
loop_
_entity.id
_entity.type
_entity.pdbx_description
1 polymer ?
#
loop_
_entity_poly.entity_id
_entity_poly.type
_entity_poly.pdbx_seq_one_letter_code
_entity_poly.pdbx_strand_id
1 'polypeptide(L)'
;MCNHVNVYGDEDEVEPIGSNNRPLPKKRKGPMDAFIAPTDVDFVPNVPNTNANKKALENINNYICEFFYDNDIPFYAAKSDSYFKMYRVVVQYNDPLRDGFRVHDATLTHQMLEDVIVNDVGEKNVIQVCMDNASNYKLAGKWLTEKEVSKIYWMSCAAHCLNLMLGDVGKMPLVKETVKDAQKISIFIYNHKHVLHLMRKETKKREILRLSVTRFATTFICLQSMYEKHQQFRDMLRRDNWRRSKWPKTKIAIEIVKKIKSSNLWNNMQTCLKIMTPIVDVLRMVDTEEKPSMAYVYSIKANIGETTLEDRDLWTKMERIVDNKWSDLLQKPLHCAAHYLNPEVYYASVESSVEIEANSMIKKGLLQCIEKLA
;
A
#
# COMPACT_ATOMS: atom_id res chain seq x y z
N MET A 1 -31.52 -4.97 10.83
CA MET A 1 -31.58 -4.05 11.97
C MET A 1 -30.19 -3.44 12.15
N CYS A 2 -29.98 -2.24 11.59
CA CYS A 2 -28.80 -1.42 11.92
C CYS A 2 -29.33 -0.16 12.58
N ASN A 3 -29.06 -0.01 13.87
CA ASN A 3 -29.35 1.21 14.60
C ASN A 3 -28.33 2.28 14.24
N HIS A 4 -28.89 3.48 14.08
CA HIS A 4 -28.23 4.77 14.03
C HIS A 4 -27.48 5.06 15.34
N VAL A 5 -26.36 5.79 15.23
CA VAL A 5 -26.08 6.89 16.16
C VAL A 5 -25.79 8.13 15.31
N ASN A 6 -26.67 9.11 15.47
CA ASN A 6 -26.66 10.42 14.85
C ASN A 6 -26.32 11.41 15.97
N VAL A 7 -25.36 12.31 15.77
CA VAL A 7 -25.27 13.55 16.54
C VAL A 7 -24.86 14.66 15.58
N TYR A 8 -25.86 15.37 15.06
CA TYR A 8 -25.72 16.77 14.64
C TYR A 8 -26.17 17.64 15.81
N GLY A 9 -25.50 18.78 15.96
CA GLY A 9 -25.96 20.01 16.62
C GLY A 9 -25.02 21.11 16.11
N ASP A 10 -25.42 21.80 15.04
CA ASP A 10 -26.18 23.05 15.07
C ASP A 10 -25.31 24.22 15.52
N GLU A 11 -24.86 25.05 14.57
CA GLU A 11 -24.77 26.51 14.72
C GLU A 11 -24.69 27.13 13.31
N ASP A 12 -25.75 27.85 12.90
CA ASP A 12 -25.67 29.02 12.05
C ASP A 12 -26.95 29.84 12.30
N GLU A 13 -26.91 30.71 13.31
CA GLU A 13 -27.74 31.91 13.36
C GLU A 13 -26.83 33.13 13.50
N VAL A 14 -26.89 34.00 12.49
CA VAL A 14 -26.30 35.34 12.50
C VAL A 14 -27.45 36.33 12.50
N GLU A 15 -27.45 37.27 13.45
CA GLU A 15 -28.09 38.57 13.24
C GLU A 15 -27.24 39.74 13.78
N PRO A 16 -27.42 40.96 13.23
CA PRO A 16 -26.35 41.96 13.17
C PRO A 16 -26.68 43.35 13.77
N ILE A 17 -25.60 44.15 13.84
CA ILE A 17 -25.47 45.64 13.84
C ILE A 17 -25.34 46.37 15.19
N GLY A 18 -24.22 47.11 15.30
CA GLY A 18 -24.01 48.23 16.22
C GLY A 18 -22.60 48.85 16.12
N SER A 19 -22.32 49.55 15.01
CA SER A 19 -21.30 50.61 14.79
C SER A 19 -19.87 50.49 15.36
N ASN A 20 -18.88 50.34 14.49
CA ASN A 20 -17.92 51.41 14.12
C ASN A 20 -16.68 50.83 13.43
N ASN A 21 -16.36 51.36 12.26
CA ASN A 21 -15.13 51.08 11.51
C ASN A 21 -13.88 51.16 12.42
N ARG A 22 -13.26 50.02 12.73
CA ARG A 22 -11.84 49.98 13.09
C ARG A 22 -11.14 48.83 12.36
N PRO A 23 -10.00 49.10 11.70
CA PRO A 23 -9.22 48.06 11.06
C PRO A 23 -8.70 47.06 12.12
N LEU A 24 -8.73 45.77 11.79
CA LEU A 24 -8.06 44.73 12.59
C LEU A 24 -6.61 45.14 12.83
N PRO A 25 -6.10 45.01 14.07
CA PRO A 25 -4.75 45.46 14.40
C PRO A 25 -3.75 44.73 13.50
N LYS A 26 -2.97 45.49 12.73
CA LYS A 26 -1.78 44.97 12.08
C LYS A 26 -0.94 44.32 13.17
N LYS A 27 -0.76 42.99 13.11
CA LYS A 27 0.23 42.30 13.96
C LYS A 27 1.53 43.09 13.84
N ARG A 28 1.98 43.69 14.94
CA ARG A 28 3.28 44.35 14.98
C ARG A 28 4.31 43.24 14.79
N LYS A 29 4.84 43.18 13.57
CA LYS A 29 6.04 42.41 13.25
C LYS A 29 7.15 42.87 14.16
N GLY A 30 7.81 41.92 14.82
CA GLY A 30 9.03 42.19 15.57
C GLY A 30 10.15 42.63 14.61
N PRO A 31 11.21 43.28 15.11
CA PRO A 31 12.28 43.84 14.27
C PRO A 31 12.98 42.79 13.38
N MET A 32 12.87 41.50 13.70
CA MET A 32 13.46 40.38 12.94
C MET A 32 12.55 39.80 11.85
N ASP A 33 11.23 40.06 11.88
CA ASP A 33 10.27 39.55 10.89
C ASP A 33 10.41 40.22 9.51
N ALA A 34 11.32 41.20 9.39
CA ALA A 34 11.67 41.89 8.16
C ALA A 34 12.62 41.10 7.25
N PHE A 35 13.27 40.05 7.77
CA PHE A 35 14.31 39.29 7.06
C PHE A 35 13.90 37.85 6.68
N ILE A 36 12.61 37.52 6.79
CA ILE A 36 12.09 36.19 6.45
C ILE A 36 12.12 36.00 4.93
N ALA A 37 13.01 35.13 4.45
CA ALA A 37 12.84 34.47 3.15
C ALA A 37 11.82 33.33 3.30
N PRO A 38 10.84 33.19 2.39
CA PRO A 38 9.88 32.11 2.47
C PRO A 38 10.50 30.84 1.86
N THR A 39 10.52 29.73 2.60
CA THR A 39 10.45 28.41 1.97
C THR A 39 9.94 27.31 2.90
N ASP A 40 9.13 26.46 2.29
CA ASP A 40 8.65 25.13 2.70
C ASP A 40 9.79 24.23 3.19
N VAL A 41 9.56 23.40 4.24
CA VAL A 41 9.37 21.93 4.16
C VAL A 41 8.92 21.39 5.54
N ASP A 42 7.86 20.58 5.58
CA ASP A 42 7.46 19.78 6.75
C ASP A 42 8.26 18.48 6.83
N PHE A 43 9.03 18.28 7.90
CA PHE A 43 9.49 16.95 8.31
C PHE A 43 9.49 16.81 9.85
N VAL A 44 8.73 15.83 10.34
CA VAL A 44 8.72 15.38 11.74
C VAL A 44 9.07 13.89 11.75
N PRO A 45 10.22 13.46 12.32
CA PRO A 45 10.55 12.06 12.44
C PRO A 45 9.78 11.40 13.60
N ASN A 46 9.12 10.28 13.30
CA ASN A 46 8.43 9.42 14.28
C ASN A 46 9.41 8.42 14.93
N VAL A 47 9.51 8.41 16.26
CA VAL A 47 10.30 7.46 17.06
C VAL A 47 9.35 6.47 17.77
N PRO A 48 9.69 5.16 17.90
CA PRO A 48 8.81 4.19 18.54
C PRO A 48 8.59 4.46 20.04
N ASN A 49 7.33 4.35 20.46
CA ASN A 49 6.83 4.80 21.75
C ASN A 49 6.93 3.67 22.80
N THR A 50 7.95 3.72 23.65
CA THR A 50 7.96 3.04 24.96
C THR A 50 8.15 4.11 26.05
N ASN A 51 7.55 3.92 27.24
CA ASN A 51 7.53 4.96 28.29
C ASN A 51 8.94 5.39 28.79
N ALA A 52 9.93 4.50 28.71
CA ALA A 52 11.33 4.84 29.01
C ALA A 52 11.98 5.72 27.93
N ASN A 53 11.67 5.47 26.65
CA ASN A 53 12.13 6.29 25.51
C ASN A 53 11.52 7.70 25.53
N LYS A 54 10.29 7.85 26.02
CA LYS A 54 9.62 9.16 26.08
C LYS A 54 10.34 10.12 27.03
N LYS A 55 10.75 9.64 28.21
CA LYS A 55 11.45 10.46 29.22
C LYS A 55 12.88 10.82 28.80
N ALA A 56 13.57 9.91 28.13
CA ALA A 56 14.89 10.19 27.54
C ALA A 56 14.80 11.23 26.42
N LEU A 57 13.79 11.12 25.54
CA LEU A 57 13.54 12.08 24.47
C LEU A 57 13.20 13.47 25.01
N GLU A 58 12.43 13.53 26.10
CA GLU A 58 12.05 14.79 26.77
C GLU A 58 13.28 15.49 27.38
N ASN A 59 14.17 14.73 28.01
CA ASN A 59 15.43 15.26 28.53
C ASN A 59 16.36 15.77 27.40
N ILE A 60 16.47 15.03 26.29
CA ILE A 60 17.27 15.46 25.13
C ILE A 60 16.73 16.78 24.56
N ASN A 61 15.42 16.89 24.38
CA ASN A 61 14.81 18.11 23.87
C ASN A 61 15.03 19.29 24.83
N ASN A 62 14.96 19.07 26.14
CA ASN A 62 15.22 20.12 27.13
C ASN A 62 16.67 20.64 27.04
N TYR A 63 17.67 19.76 26.98
CA TYR A 63 19.07 20.18 26.87
C TYR A 63 19.38 20.90 25.55
N ILE A 64 18.76 20.47 24.44
CA ILE A 64 18.90 21.17 23.17
C ILE A 64 18.26 22.56 23.26
N CYS A 65 17.07 22.68 23.84
CA CYS A 65 16.41 23.97 24.03
C CYS A 65 17.23 24.92 24.92
N GLU A 66 17.81 24.41 26.01
CA GLU A 66 18.67 25.17 26.93
C GLU A 66 19.95 25.65 26.24
N PHE A 67 20.63 24.80 25.47
CA PHE A 67 21.80 25.20 24.69
C PHE A 67 21.50 26.34 23.70
N PHE A 68 20.37 26.26 23.01
CA PHE A 68 19.95 27.33 22.08
C PHE A 68 19.66 28.63 22.82
N TYR A 69 19.03 28.53 23.99
CA TYR A 69 18.67 29.68 24.80
C TYR A 69 19.90 30.36 25.40
N ASP A 70 20.79 29.60 26.06
CA ASP A 70 21.96 30.14 26.77
C ASP A 70 23.00 30.78 25.85
N ASN A 71 23.03 30.35 24.58
CA ASN A 71 23.98 30.86 23.58
C ASN A 71 23.34 31.86 22.61
N ASP A 72 22.11 32.33 22.89
CA ASP A 72 21.33 33.23 22.03
C ASP A 72 21.26 32.74 20.56
N ILE A 73 21.24 31.42 20.36
CA ILE A 73 21.19 30.81 19.04
C ILE A 73 19.74 30.85 18.56
N PRO A 74 19.45 31.48 17.41
CA PRO A 74 18.09 31.50 16.90
C PRO A 74 17.58 30.08 16.66
N PHE A 75 16.37 29.74 17.13
CA PHE A 75 15.76 28.41 16.93
C PHE A 75 15.67 28.00 15.45
N TYR A 76 15.70 28.95 14.52
CA TYR A 76 15.79 28.65 13.08
C TYR A 76 17.08 27.93 12.69
N ALA A 77 18.19 28.13 13.42
CA ALA A 77 19.42 27.39 13.20
C ALA A 77 19.20 25.87 13.32
N ALA A 78 18.25 25.43 14.16
CA ALA A 78 17.86 24.02 14.29
C ALA A 78 17.22 23.43 13.02
N LYS A 79 16.77 24.29 12.09
CA LYS A 79 16.23 23.90 10.78
C LYS A 79 17.28 23.94 9.66
N SER A 80 18.50 24.38 9.95
CA SER A 80 19.57 24.45 8.95
C SER A 80 20.13 23.07 8.64
N ASP A 81 20.51 22.85 7.38
CA ASP A 81 21.16 21.59 6.96
C ASP A 81 22.45 21.32 7.73
N SER A 82 23.20 22.36 8.08
CA SER A 82 24.44 22.25 8.85
C SER A 82 24.19 21.78 10.28
N TYR A 83 23.14 22.29 10.93
CA TYR A 83 22.73 21.80 12.24
C TYR A 83 22.32 20.33 12.18
N PHE A 84 21.54 19.94 11.17
CA PHE A 84 21.16 18.52 11.00
C PHE A 84 22.37 17.63 10.75
N LYS A 85 23.36 18.07 9.97
CA LYS A 85 24.61 17.32 9.76
C LYS A 85 25.39 17.16 11.08
N MET A 86 25.56 18.23 11.84
CA MET A 86 26.23 18.20 13.14
C MET A 86 25.49 17.30 14.14
N TYR A 87 24.18 17.50 14.32
CA TYR A 87 23.35 16.71 15.22
C TYR A 87 23.41 15.21 14.89
N ARG A 88 23.37 14.86 13.60
CA ARG A 88 23.51 13.46 13.15
C ARG A 88 24.87 12.87 13.52
N VAL A 89 25.97 13.58 13.30
CA VAL A 89 27.32 13.09 13.63
C VAL A 89 27.48 12.91 15.14
N VAL A 90 26.97 13.86 15.94
CA VAL A 90 27.07 13.79 17.41
C VAL A 90 26.23 12.63 17.98
N VAL A 91 25.03 12.42 17.45
CA VAL A 91 24.17 11.26 17.83
C VAL A 91 24.80 9.93 17.41
N GLN A 92 25.50 9.90 16.27
CA GLN A 92 26.21 8.70 15.77
C GLN A 92 27.46 8.36 16.58
N TYR A 93 28.16 9.33 17.16
CA TYR A 93 29.43 9.10 17.86
C TYR A 93 29.27 8.43 19.24
N ASN A 94 28.11 8.60 19.88
CA ASN A 94 27.84 8.09 21.24
C ASN A 94 26.93 6.85 21.27
N ASP A 95 26.58 6.29 20.11
CA ASP A 95 25.84 5.04 20.02
C ASP A 95 26.83 3.89 19.75
N PRO A 96 27.02 2.95 20.68
CA PRO A 96 27.75 1.71 20.40
C PRO A 96 27.10 0.88 19.26
N LEU A 97 25.89 1.26 18.83
CA LEU A 97 25.03 0.56 17.88
C LEU A 97 24.59 1.41 16.67
N ARG A 98 25.32 2.40 16.12
CA ARG A 98 24.92 2.93 14.79
C ARG A 98 25.92 3.79 14.01
N ASP A 99 26.50 3.14 13.00
CA ASP A 99 26.82 3.79 11.71
C ASP A 99 25.50 4.16 11.01
N GLY A 100 25.21 5.46 10.99
CA GLY A 100 23.95 6.03 10.51
C GLY A 100 24.03 6.47 9.05
N PHE A 101 24.41 5.57 8.16
CA PHE A 101 23.69 5.47 6.89
C PHE A 101 22.49 4.54 7.15
N ARG A 102 21.30 4.87 6.63
CA ARG A 102 20.30 3.81 6.39
C ARG A 102 20.86 2.90 5.31
N VAL A 103 21.87 2.10 5.63
CA VAL A 103 22.15 0.92 4.85
C VAL A 103 21.04 -0.02 5.28
N HIS A 104 20.07 -0.21 4.39
CA HIS A 104 19.27 -1.43 4.37
C HIS A 104 20.25 -2.57 4.09
N ASP A 105 21.14 -2.85 5.04
CA ASP A 105 22.18 -3.84 4.92
C ASP A 105 21.61 -5.17 5.37
N ALA A 106 21.89 -6.20 4.57
CA ALA A 106 21.53 -7.54 4.93
C ALA A 106 22.20 -7.93 6.26
N THR A 107 23.41 -7.42 6.53
CA THR A 107 24.20 -7.77 7.72
C THR A 107 23.52 -7.30 8.99
N LEU A 108 23.17 -6.02 9.04
CA LEU A 108 22.46 -5.46 10.19
C LEU A 108 21.09 -6.14 10.38
N THR A 109 20.37 -6.36 9.29
CA THR A 109 19.07 -7.03 9.34
C THR A 109 19.20 -8.44 9.91
N HIS A 110 20.19 -9.20 9.47
CA HIS A 110 20.46 -10.56 9.95
C HIS A 110 20.86 -10.57 11.42
N GLN A 111 21.78 -9.68 11.83
CA GLN A 111 22.21 -9.57 13.24
C GLN A 111 21.03 -9.24 14.17
N MET A 112 20.18 -8.30 13.78
CA MET A 112 18.98 -7.96 14.56
C MET A 112 18.00 -9.11 14.67
N LEU A 113 17.83 -9.89 13.59
CA LEU A 113 16.98 -11.09 13.63
C LEU A 113 17.57 -12.15 14.56
N GLU A 114 18.87 -12.43 14.47
CA GLU A 114 19.53 -13.39 15.34
C GLU A 114 19.44 -12.99 16.81
N ASP A 115 19.66 -11.71 17.12
CA ASP A 115 19.55 -11.18 18.48
C ASP A 115 18.16 -11.42 19.08
N VAL A 116 17.09 -11.06 18.37
CA VAL A 116 15.70 -11.30 18.82
C VAL A 116 15.40 -12.79 18.93
N ILE A 117 15.83 -13.60 17.96
CA ILE A 117 15.59 -15.05 17.95
C ILE A 117 16.30 -15.72 19.13
N VAL A 118 17.53 -15.33 19.44
CA VAL A 118 18.35 -15.98 20.46
C VAL A 118 18.05 -15.45 21.86
N ASN A 119 18.00 -14.13 22.03
CA ASN A 119 17.96 -13.48 23.33
C ASN A 119 16.54 -13.22 23.83
N ASP A 120 15.59 -12.89 22.96
CA ASP A 120 14.23 -12.53 23.37
C ASP A 120 13.26 -13.71 23.32
N VAL A 121 13.24 -14.45 22.20
CA VAL A 121 12.22 -15.50 21.95
C VAL A 121 12.75 -16.90 22.23
N GLY A 122 14.04 -17.14 21.95
CA GLY A 122 14.69 -18.45 21.95
C GLY A 122 14.45 -19.22 20.64
N GLU A 123 15.54 -19.75 20.06
CA GLU A 123 15.53 -20.42 18.74
C GLU A 123 14.49 -21.54 18.63
N LYS A 124 14.28 -22.31 19.70
CA LYS A 124 13.33 -23.43 19.75
C LYS A 124 11.87 -23.01 19.60
N ASN A 125 11.56 -21.74 19.87
CA ASN A 125 10.20 -21.19 19.85
C ASN A 125 9.88 -20.51 18.50
N VAL A 126 10.85 -20.40 17.59
CA VAL A 126 10.68 -19.75 16.30
C VAL A 126 10.61 -20.81 15.20
N ILE A 127 9.48 -20.86 14.48
CA ILE A 127 9.30 -21.77 13.33
C ILE A 127 9.54 -21.03 12.02
N GLN A 128 9.21 -19.73 11.96
CA GLN A 128 9.18 -18.97 10.73
C GLN A 128 9.45 -17.49 10.95
N VAL A 129 10.19 -16.91 10.02
CA VAL A 129 10.37 -15.46 9.84
C VAL A 129 9.82 -15.06 8.47
N CYS A 130 8.86 -14.15 8.46
CA CYS A 130 8.23 -13.61 7.24
C CYS A 130 8.67 -12.17 7.02
N MET A 131 9.30 -11.86 5.88
CA MET A 131 9.79 -10.51 5.55
C MET A 131 9.41 -10.09 4.13
N ASP A 132 9.50 -8.80 3.83
CA ASP A 132 9.29 -8.32 2.47
C ASP A 132 10.38 -8.82 1.48
N ASN A 133 10.18 -8.56 0.18
CA ASN A 133 11.06 -9.07 -0.87
C ASN A 133 12.22 -8.14 -1.27
N ALA A 134 12.49 -7.06 -0.54
CA ALA A 134 13.65 -6.23 -0.83
C ALA A 134 14.95 -7.03 -0.68
N SER A 135 15.95 -6.68 -1.49
CA SER A 135 17.17 -7.48 -1.66
C SER A 135 17.91 -7.75 -0.35
N ASN A 136 17.90 -6.79 0.57
CA ASN A 136 18.53 -6.89 1.88
C ASN A 136 17.83 -7.92 2.78
N TYR A 137 16.49 -7.95 2.82
CA TYR A 137 15.75 -8.93 3.62
C TYR A 137 15.86 -10.33 3.03
N LYS A 138 15.89 -10.45 1.69
CA LYS A 138 16.13 -11.74 1.04
C LYS A 138 17.49 -12.31 1.41
N LEU A 139 18.53 -11.49 1.39
CA LEU A 139 19.88 -11.92 1.73
C LEU A 139 20.00 -12.26 3.22
N ALA A 140 19.47 -11.42 4.11
CA ALA A 140 19.44 -11.67 5.55
C ALA A 140 18.65 -12.95 5.91
N GLY A 141 17.50 -13.16 5.24
CA GLY A 141 16.69 -14.36 5.39
C GLY A 141 17.39 -15.61 4.89
N LYS A 142 18.13 -15.51 3.79
CA LYS A 142 18.98 -16.60 3.29
C LYS A 142 20.03 -16.99 4.33
N TRP A 143 20.78 -16.03 4.86
CA TRP A 143 21.78 -16.26 5.91
C TRP A 143 21.21 -16.90 7.17
N LEU A 144 19.99 -16.50 7.57
CA LEU A 144 19.29 -17.13 8.69
C LEU A 144 19.04 -18.62 8.46
N THR A 145 18.75 -19.02 7.23
CA THR A 145 18.44 -20.41 6.85
C THR A 145 19.65 -21.23 6.39
N GLU A 146 20.81 -20.60 6.15
CA GLU A 146 22.02 -21.26 5.65
C GLU A 146 22.77 -22.04 6.74
N LYS A 147 22.55 -21.72 8.02
CA LYS A 147 22.99 -22.59 9.11
C LYS A 147 22.15 -23.87 9.05
N GLU A 148 22.73 -24.96 8.56
CA GLU A 148 22.08 -26.29 8.36
C GLU A 148 21.36 -26.83 9.61
N VAL A 149 21.61 -26.25 10.78
CA VAL A 149 21.04 -26.65 12.08
C VAL A 149 19.80 -25.84 12.49
N SER A 150 19.50 -24.73 11.81
CA SER A 150 18.35 -23.89 12.18
C SER A 150 17.03 -24.48 11.67
N LYS A 151 16.14 -24.84 12.60
CA LYS A 151 14.77 -25.29 12.32
C LYS A 151 13.86 -24.17 11.77
N ILE A 152 14.38 -22.95 11.66
CA ILE A 152 13.65 -21.76 11.25
C ILE A 152 13.48 -21.73 9.72
N TYR A 153 12.28 -21.37 9.27
CA TYR A 153 12.01 -21.03 7.88
C TYR A 153 12.08 -19.52 7.66
N TRP A 154 12.75 -19.10 6.60
CA TRP A 154 12.55 -17.75 6.06
C TRP A 154 11.59 -17.79 4.88
N MET A 155 10.62 -16.87 4.86
CA MET A 155 9.69 -16.70 3.75
C MET A 155 9.54 -15.24 3.34
N SER A 156 9.27 -15.05 2.06
CA SER A 156 8.77 -13.78 1.55
C SER A 156 7.29 -13.58 1.91
N CYS A 157 6.94 -12.35 2.26
CA CYS A 157 5.57 -11.92 2.53
C CYS A 157 4.65 -12.19 1.33
N ALA A 158 3.63 -13.03 1.54
CA ALA A 158 2.71 -13.43 0.49
C ALA A 158 1.96 -12.24 -0.11
N ALA A 159 1.46 -11.31 0.72
CA ALA A 159 0.80 -10.09 0.25
C ALA A 159 1.72 -9.24 -0.66
N HIS A 160 3.00 -9.16 -0.32
CA HIS A 160 3.97 -8.45 -1.15
C HIS A 160 4.22 -9.20 -2.48
N CYS A 161 4.33 -10.53 -2.47
CA CYS A 161 4.45 -11.35 -3.67
C CYS A 161 3.25 -11.17 -4.62
N LEU A 162 2.03 -11.16 -4.10
CA LEU A 162 0.81 -10.96 -4.88
C LEU A 162 0.74 -9.56 -5.48
N ASN A 163 1.15 -8.54 -4.71
CA ASN A 163 1.29 -7.20 -5.25
C ASN A 163 2.32 -7.14 -6.39
N LEU A 164 3.44 -7.85 -6.31
CA LEU A 164 4.41 -7.93 -7.41
C LEU A 164 3.82 -8.62 -8.64
N MET A 165 3.02 -9.68 -8.49
CA MET A 165 2.28 -10.32 -9.59
C MET A 165 1.33 -9.33 -10.27
N LEU A 166 0.53 -8.59 -9.49
CA LEU A 166 -0.33 -7.52 -10.01
C LEU A 166 0.47 -6.43 -10.74
N GLY A 167 1.70 -6.16 -10.28
CA GLY A 167 2.61 -5.24 -10.94
C GLY A 167 3.08 -5.72 -12.31
N ASP A 168 3.38 -7.00 -12.46
CA ASP A 168 3.74 -7.58 -13.75
C ASP A 168 2.54 -7.68 -14.70
N VAL A 169 1.35 -8.03 -14.19
CA VAL A 169 0.09 -7.93 -14.95
C VAL A 169 -0.15 -6.49 -15.41
N GLY A 170 0.14 -5.50 -14.55
CA GLY A 170 0.05 -4.08 -14.88
C GLY A 170 0.95 -3.62 -16.03
N LYS A 171 2.01 -4.37 -16.37
CA LYS A 171 2.91 -4.08 -17.49
C LYS A 171 2.38 -4.58 -18.83
N MET A 172 1.37 -5.47 -18.84
CA MET A 172 0.76 -5.99 -20.07
C MET A 172 0.20 -4.82 -20.90
N PRO A 173 0.39 -4.80 -22.23
CA PRO A 173 0.01 -3.64 -23.06
C PRO A 173 -1.44 -3.19 -22.86
N LEU A 174 -2.40 -4.13 -22.89
CA LEU A 174 -3.81 -3.86 -22.66
C LEU A 174 -4.06 -3.20 -21.30
N VAL A 175 -3.49 -3.75 -20.22
CA VAL A 175 -3.68 -3.25 -18.86
C VAL A 175 -3.03 -1.86 -18.72
N LYS A 176 -1.80 -1.71 -19.21
CA LYS A 176 -1.04 -0.45 -19.17
C LYS A 176 -1.78 0.68 -19.89
N GLU A 177 -2.32 0.41 -21.07
CA GLU A 177 -3.09 1.40 -21.85
C GLU A 177 -4.43 1.74 -21.19
N THR A 178 -5.14 0.73 -20.69
CA THR A 178 -6.42 0.92 -19.99
C THR A 178 -6.24 1.75 -18.73
N VAL A 179 -5.20 1.45 -17.94
CA VAL A 179 -4.84 2.24 -16.75
C VAL A 179 -4.51 3.67 -17.14
N LYS A 180 -3.67 3.90 -18.16
CA LYS A 180 -3.36 5.25 -18.65
C LYS A 180 -4.62 6.06 -19.00
N ASP A 181 -5.56 5.44 -19.69
CA ASP A 181 -6.83 6.08 -20.04
C ASP A 181 -7.70 6.37 -18.82
N ALA A 182 -7.75 5.44 -17.86
CA ALA A 182 -8.40 5.64 -16.58
C ALA A 182 -7.80 6.82 -15.80
N GLN A 183 -6.46 6.95 -15.74
CA GLN A 183 -5.82 8.07 -15.05
C GLN A 183 -6.15 9.40 -15.73
N LYS A 184 -6.15 9.47 -17.07
CA LYS A 184 -6.52 10.69 -17.81
C LYS A 184 -7.93 11.16 -17.45
N ILE A 185 -8.89 10.23 -17.39
CA ILE A 185 -10.28 10.54 -16.99
C ILE A 185 -10.32 11.00 -15.53
N SER A 186 -9.67 10.27 -14.63
CA SER A 186 -9.64 10.60 -13.19
C SER A 186 -9.03 11.97 -12.93
N ILE A 187 -7.85 12.24 -13.50
CA ILE A 187 -7.15 13.53 -13.42
C ILE A 187 -8.03 14.65 -13.96
N PHE A 188 -8.68 14.45 -15.12
CA PHE A 188 -9.58 15.46 -15.67
C PHE A 188 -10.77 15.77 -14.75
N ILE A 189 -11.40 14.75 -14.14
CA ILE A 189 -12.53 14.96 -13.24
C ILE A 189 -12.08 15.70 -11.98
N TYR A 190 -11.02 15.24 -11.33
CA TYR A 190 -10.58 15.78 -10.04
C TYR A 190 -9.91 17.16 -10.13
N ASN A 191 -9.26 17.48 -11.25
CA ASN A 191 -8.64 18.80 -11.43
C ASN A 191 -9.65 19.92 -11.70
N HIS A 192 -10.90 19.58 -12.05
CA HIS A 192 -11.91 20.56 -12.41
C HIS A 192 -13.11 20.48 -11.46
N LYS A 193 -13.15 21.40 -10.48
CA LYS A 193 -14.20 21.46 -9.44
C LYS A 193 -15.63 21.33 -9.99
N HIS A 194 -15.93 21.99 -11.11
CA HIS A 194 -17.23 21.88 -11.76
C HIS A 194 -17.52 20.47 -12.30
N VAL A 195 -16.54 19.84 -12.96
CA VAL A 195 -16.69 18.47 -13.48
C VAL A 195 -16.81 17.47 -12.34
N LEU A 196 -16.00 17.62 -11.29
CA LEU A 196 -16.11 16.84 -10.06
C LEU A 196 -17.50 16.96 -9.43
N HIS A 197 -18.06 18.17 -9.36
CA HIS A 197 -19.41 18.40 -8.86
C HIS A 197 -20.47 17.68 -9.72
N LEU A 198 -20.36 17.76 -11.05
CA LEU A 198 -21.28 17.05 -11.95
C LEU A 198 -21.20 15.53 -11.77
N MET A 199 -19.98 14.99 -11.66
CA MET A 199 -19.76 13.56 -11.42
C MET A 199 -20.42 13.14 -10.10
N ARG A 200 -20.14 13.86 -9.00
CA ARG A 200 -20.74 13.60 -7.68
C ARG A 200 -22.27 13.65 -7.69
N LYS A 201 -22.85 14.51 -8.52
CA LYS A 201 -24.32 14.59 -8.66
C LYS A 201 -24.89 13.31 -9.27
N GLU A 202 -24.26 12.76 -10.31
CA GLU A 202 -24.73 11.53 -10.95
C GLU A 202 -24.35 10.27 -10.15
N THR A 203 -23.24 10.28 -9.42
CA THR A 203 -22.79 9.13 -8.61
C THR A 203 -23.35 9.10 -7.20
N LYS A 204 -24.31 9.98 -6.85
CA LYS A 204 -24.87 10.13 -5.49
C LYS A 204 -23.76 10.34 -4.44
N LYS A 205 -22.80 11.22 -4.75
CA LYS A 205 -21.60 11.56 -3.97
C LYS A 205 -20.60 10.41 -3.77
N ARG A 206 -20.72 9.30 -4.50
CA ARG A 206 -19.72 8.23 -4.48
C ARG A 206 -18.49 8.64 -5.29
N GLU A 207 -17.34 8.69 -4.64
CA GLU A 207 -16.06 9.05 -5.25
C GLU A 207 -15.51 7.94 -6.16
N ILE A 208 -14.57 8.33 -7.02
CA ILE A 208 -13.67 7.41 -7.71
C ILE A 208 -12.41 7.28 -6.86
N LEU A 209 -12.04 6.08 -6.44
CA LEU A 209 -10.79 5.90 -5.70
C LEU A 209 -9.60 6.32 -6.59
N ARG A 210 -8.75 7.22 -6.08
CA ARG A 210 -7.61 7.74 -6.84
C ARG A 210 -6.49 6.71 -6.92
N LEU A 211 -5.84 6.66 -8.08
CA LEU A 211 -4.63 5.87 -8.28
C LEU A 211 -3.51 6.41 -7.39
N SER A 212 -2.98 5.55 -6.51
CA SER A 212 -1.74 5.81 -5.78
C SER A 212 -0.58 5.18 -6.55
N VAL A 213 0.60 5.81 -6.49
CA VAL A 213 1.82 5.35 -7.17
C VAL A 213 2.33 4.02 -6.58
N THR A 214 1.94 3.66 -5.36
CA THR A 214 2.69 2.70 -4.54
C THR A 214 2.00 1.36 -4.22
N ARG A 215 0.80 1.05 -4.73
CA ARG A 215 0.16 -0.28 -4.50
C ARG A 215 -0.66 -0.74 -5.70
N PHE A 216 -0.27 -1.83 -6.36
CA PHE A 216 -0.91 -2.34 -7.58
C PHE A 216 -2.39 -2.74 -7.37
N ALA A 217 -2.77 -3.17 -6.17
CA ALA A 217 -4.16 -3.37 -5.80
C ALA A 217 -5.02 -2.09 -5.90
N THR A 218 -4.45 -0.91 -5.71
CA THR A 218 -5.19 0.36 -5.87
C THR A 218 -5.56 0.63 -7.33
N THR A 219 -4.76 0.14 -8.28
CA THR A 219 -5.09 0.19 -9.70
C THR A 219 -6.34 -0.60 -10.00
N PHE A 220 -6.43 -1.83 -9.49
CA PHE A 220 -7.65 -2.65 -9.60
C PHE A 220 -8.87 -1.95 -9.01
N ILE A 221 -8.76 -1.48 -7.77
CA ILE A 221 -9.86 -0.82 -7.06
C ILE A 221 -10.33 0.45 -7.81
N CYS A 222 -9.41 1.23 -8.39
CA CYS A 222 -9.75 2.38 -9.21
C CYS A 222 -10.50 1.97 -10.49
N LEU A 223 -9.99 0.97 -11.23
CA LEU A 223 -10.64 0.47 -12.44
C LEU A 223 -12.04 -0.09 -12.11
N GLN A 224 -12.17 -0.84 -11.01
CA GLN A 224 -13.45 -1.39 -10.55
C GLN A 224 -14.43 -0.26 -10.24
N SER A 225 -14.01 0.72 -9.45
CA SER A 225 -14.84 1.87 -9.10
C SER A 225 -15.27 2.69 -10.33
N MET A 226 -14.40 2.83 -11.34
CA MET A 226 -14.73 3.52 -12.59
C MET A 226 -15.70 2.71 -13.44
N TYR A 227 -15.47 1.40 -13.55
CA TYR A 227 -16.32 0.49 -14.31
C TYR A 227 -17.72 0.42 -13.70
N GLU A 228 -17.87 0.31 -12.39
CA GLU A 228 -19.19 0.34 -11.71
C GLU A 228 -19.95 1.65 -11.95
N LYS A 229 -19.23 2.76 -12.18
CA LYS A 229 -19.79 4.10 -12.38
C LYS A 229 -19.89 4.51 -13.87
N HIS A 230 -19.66 3.58 -14.80
CA HIS A 230 -19.53 3.90 -16.22
C HIS A 230 -20.79 4.53 -16.83
N GLN A 231 -21.98 4.08 -16.42
CA GLN A 231 -23.24 4.66 -16.89
C GLN A 231 -23.43 6.08 -16.35
N GLN A 232 -23.10 6.31 -15.08
CA GLN A 232 -23.18 7.63 -14.45
C GLN A 232 -22.24 8.63 -15.14
N PHE A 233 -21.05 8.20 -15.60
CA PHE A 233 -20.21 9.05 -16.45
C PHE A 233 -20.89 9.39 -17.78
N ARG A 234 -21.55 8.43 -18.43
CA ARG A 234 -22.28 8.69 -19.68
C ARG A 234 -23.45 9.64 -19.46
N ASP A 235 -24.18 9.48 -18.36
CA ASP A 235 -25.33 10.32 -18.01
C ASP A 235 -24.89 11.74 -17.66
N MET A 236 -23.78 11.90 -16.93
CA MET A 236 -23.16 13.20 -16.66
C MET A 236 -22.94 14.00 -17.95
N LEU A 237 -22.47 13.34 -19.02
CA LEU A 237 -22.20 13.97 -20.32
C LEU A 237 -23.48 14.33 -21.10
N ARG A 238 -24.63 13.75 -20.74
CA ARG A 238 -25.93 14.02 -21.38
C ARG A 238 -26.67 15.20 -20.75
N ARG A 239 -26.41 15.52 -19.47
CA ARG A 239 -27.10 16.58 -18.73
C ARG A 239 -26.90 17.97 -19.31
N ASP A 240 -27.91 18.83 -19.17
CA ASP A 240 -27.85 20.22 -19.60
C ASP A 240 -26.74 21.02 -18.92
N ASN A 241 -26.46 20.74 -17.63
CA ASN A 241 -25.38 21.40 -16.90
C ASN A 241 -24.00 21.11 -17.50
N TRP A 242 -23.81 19.94 -18.13
CA TRP A 242 -22.60 19.66 -18.90
C TRP A 242 -22.65 20.38 -20.26
N ARG A 243 -23.75 20.24 -21.01
CA ARG A 243 -23.91 20.80 -22.36
C ARG A 243 -23.79 22.32 -22.42
N ARG A 244 -24.31 23.03 -21.42
CA ARG A 244 -24.28 24.50 -21.31
C ARG A 244 -22.97 25.03 -20.73
N SER A 245 -22.09 24.15 -20.22
CA SER A 245 -20.80 24.56 -19.67
C SER A 245 -19.76 24.87 -20.75
N LYS A 246 -18.58 25.35 -20.33
CA LYS A 246 -17.43 25.53 -21.23
C LYS A 246 -16.78 24.23 -21.69
N TRP A 247 -16.97 23.12 -20.96
CA TRP A 247 -16.20 21.88 -21.14
C TRP A 247 -16.36 21.26 -22.53
N PRO A 248 -17.57 21.13 -23.12
CA PRO A 248 -17.75 20.52 -24.44
C PRO A 248 -16.90 21.16 -25.56
N LYS A 249 -16.45 22.40 -25.39
CA LYS A 249 -15.63 23.15 -26.37
C LYS A 249 -14.12 22.98 -26.15
N THR A 250 -13.70 22.44 -25.02
CA THR A 250 -12.27 22.31 -24.68
C THR A 250 -11.68 21.05 -25.30
N LYS A 251 -10.47 21.14 -25.88
CA LYS A 251 -9.77 20.01 -26.52
C LYS A 251 -9.63 18.81 -25.59
N ILE A 252 -9.22 19.05 -24.34
CA ILE A 252 -9.04 18.01 -23.32
C ILE A 252 -10.36 17.27 -23.04
N ALA A 253 -11.47 18.00 -22.83
CA ALA A 253 -12.75 17.36 -22.55
C ALA A 253 -13.29 16.59 -23.75
N ILE A 254 -13.07 17.06 -24.98
CA ILE A 254 -13.47 16.35 -26.21
C ILE A 254 -12.80 14.97 -26.27
N GLU A 255 -11.50 14.89 -25.99
CA GLU A 255 -10.76 13.63 -25.94
C GLU A 255 -11.30 12.69 -24.84
N ILE A 256 -11.55 13.22 -23.64
CA ILE A 256 -12.10 12.45 -22.51
C ILE A 256 -13.51 11.95 -22.82
N VAL A 257 -14.37 12.77 -23.42
CA VAL A 257 -15.71 12.40 -23.85
C VAL A 257 -15.67 11.27 -24.87
N LYS A 258 -14.74 11.34 -25.84
CA LYS A 258 -14.54 10.26 -26.83
C LYS A 258 -14.18 8.94 -26.13
N LYS A 259 -13.33 8.98 -25.10
CA LYS A 259 -12.96 7.79 -24.30
C LYS A 259 -14.15 7.25 -23.50
N ILE A 260 -14.87 8.09 -22.77
CA ILE A 260 -16.04 7.68 -21.96
C ILE A 260 -17.16 7.10 -22.84
N LYS A 261 -17.35 7.62 -24.06
CA LYS A 261 -18.34 7.08 -25.00
C LYS A 261 -17.90 5.81 -25.72
N SER A 262 -16.60 5.53 -25.78
CA SER A 262 -16.07 4.35 -26.45
C SER A 262 -16.41 3.08 -25.67
N SER A 263 -17.06 2.11 -26.33
CA SER A 263 -17.27 0.78 -25.75
C SER A 263 -15.96 0.06 -25.47
N ASN A 264 -14.92 0.32 -26.28
CA ASN A 264 -13.61 -0.31 -26.15
C ASN A 264 -12.96 -0.05 -24.79
N LEU A 265 -13.08 1.18 -24.25
CA LEU A 265 -12.54 1.50 -22.92
C LEU A 265 -13.14 0.60 -21.84
N TRP A 266 -14.47 0.48 -21.83
CA TRP A 266 -15.19 -0.26 -20.81
C TRP A 266 -15.01 -1.77 -20.96
N ASN A 267 -14.98 -2.29 -22.19
CA ASN A 267 -14.64 -3.68 -22.47
C ASN A 267 -13.22 -4.00 -22.01
N ASN A 268 -12.25 -3.15 -22.32
CA ASN A 268 -10.88 -3.32 -21.86
C ASN A 268 -10.77 -3.27 -20.33
N MET A 269 -11.48 -2.35 -19.67
CA MET A 269 -11.56 -2.30 -18.20
C MET A 269 -12.15 -3.59 -17.63
N GLN A 270 -13.22 -4.11 -18.20
CA GLN A 270 -13.82 -5.37 -17.78
C GLN A 270 -12.83 -6.53 -17.93
N THR A 271 -12.11 -6.60 -19.05
CA THR A 271 -11.05 -7.60 -19.28
C THR A 271 -9.94 -7.47 -18.24
N CYS A 272 -9.47 -6.24 -17.95
CA CYS A 272 -8.45 -6.01 -16.91
C CYS A 272 -8.94 -6.48 -15.53
N LEU A 273 -10.20 -6.20 -15.18
CA LEU A 273 -10.80 -6.65 -13.93
C LEU A 273 -10.82 -8.18 -13.86
N LYS A 274 -11.31 -8.86 -14.89
CA LYS A 274 -11.32 -10.33 -14.95
C LYS A 274 -9.92 -10.94 -14.74
N ILE A 275 -8.88 -10.36 -15.33
CA ILE A 275 -7.49 -10.85 -15.22
C ILE A 275 -6.92 -10.63 -13.81
N MET A 276 -7.25 -9.51 -13.18
CA MET A 276 -6.68 -9.13 -11.88
C MET A 276 -7.44 -9.72 -10.70
N THR A 277 -8.75 -10.00 -10.85
CA THR A 277 -9.62 -10.50 -9.76
C THR A 277 -9.06 -11.71 -9.02
N PRO A 278 -8.61 -12.80 -9.68
CA PRO A 278 -8.13 -13.99 -8.97
C PRO A 278 -6.96 -13.70 -8.02
N ILE A 279 -6.08 -12.78 -8.40
CA ILE A 279 -4.92 -12.37 -7.59
C ILE A 279 -5.36 -11.43 -6.46
N VAL A 280 -6.29 -10.51 -6.75
CA VAL A 280 -6.80 -9.55 -5.75
C VAL A 280 -7.62 -10.24 -4.67
N ASP A 281 -8.41 -11.25 -5.00
CA ASP A 281 -9.22 -11.97 -4.02
C ASP A 281 -8.36 -12.71 -3.01
N VAL A 282 -7.28 -13.35 -3.46
CA VAL A 282 -6.34 -13.99 -2.53
C VAL A 282 -5.49 -12.96 -1.79
N LEU A 283 -5.11 -11.85 -2.42
CA LEU A 283 -4.44 -10.76 -1.73
C LEU A 283 -5.29 -10.22 -0.57
N ARG A 284 -6.59 -10.01 -0.79
CA ARG A 284 -7.52 -9.59 0.26
C ARG A 284 -7.58 -10.62 1.39
N MET A 285 -7.63 -11.91 1.05
CA MET A 285 -7.66 -12.98 2.05
C MET A 285 -6.37 -13.05 2.89
N VAL A 286 -5.22 -12.77 2.30
CA VAL A 286 -3.94 -12.74 3.00
C VAL A 286 -3.78 -11.48 3.85
N ASP A 287 -4.30 -10.34 3.39
CA ASP A 287 -4.20 -9.05 4.07
C ASP A 287 -5.18 -8.88 5.25
N THR A 288 -6.32 -9.57 5.28
CA THR A 288 -7.34 -9.35 6.33
C THR A 288 -6.98 -9.95 7.69
N GLU A 289 -6.00 -10.86 7.77
CA GLU A 289 -5.57 -11.58 8.99
C GLU A 289 -6.72 -12.27 9.77
N GLU A 290 -7.94 -12.32 9.22
CA GLU A 290 -9.13 -12.87 9.89
C GLU A 290 -9.08 -14.39 10.07
N LYS A 291 -8.37 -15.09 9.18
CA LYS A 291 -8.17 -16.54 9.23
C LYS A 291 -6.74 -16.92 8.81
N PRO A 292 -6.24 -18.10 9.20
CA PRO A 292 -4.92 -18.58 8.77
C PRO A 292 -4.81 -18.63 7.24
N SER A 293 -4.19 -17.61 6.65
CA SER A 293 -4.24 -17.38 5.20
C SER A 293 -3.24 -18.23 4.40
N MET A 294 -2.20 -18.73 5.05
CA MET A 294 -1.11 -19.50 4.43
C MET A 294 -1.63 -20.73 3.64
N ALA A 295 -2.64 -21.40 4.16
CA ALA A 295 -3.24 -22.57 3.53
C ALA A 295 -4.02 -22.26 2.24
N TYR A 296 -4.54 -21.05 2.13
CA TYR A 296 -5.35 -20.61 0.99
C TYR A 296 -4.52 -19.93 -0.09
N VAL A 297 -3.21 -19.74 0.10
CA VAL A 297 -2.34 -19.17 -0.95
C VAL A 297 -2.45 -20.00 -2.23
N TYR A 298 -2.62 -21.32 -2.13
CA TYR A 298 -2.84 -22.24 -3.25
C TYR A 298 -4.19 -22.07 -3.98
N SER A 299 -5.18 -21.44 -3.36
CA SER A 299 -6.47 -21.16 -4.03
C SER A 299 -6.32 -20.27 -5.27
N ILE A 300 -5.22 -19.51 -5.39
CA ILE A 300 -4.91 -18.72 -6.58
C ILE A 300 -4.96 -19.58 -7.84
N LYS A 301 -4.35 -20.78 -7.81
CA LYS A 301 -4.29 -21.64 -9.00
C LYS A 301 -5.67 -22.14 -9.39
N ALA A 302 -6.51 -22.48 -8.42
CA ALA A 302 -7.91 -22.85 -8.65
C ALA A 302 -8.72 -21.67 -9.21
N ASN A 303 -8.66 -20.50 -8.57
CA ASN A 303 -9.38 -19.29 -8.99
C ASN A 303 -8.99 -18.85 -10.41
N ILE A 304 -7.73 -19.00 -10.77
CA ILE A 304 -7.23 -18.79 -12.14
C ILE A 304 -7.88 -19.83 -13.06
N GLY A 305 -7.78 -21.13 -12.77
CA GLY A 305 -8.38 -22.18 -13.59
C GLY A 305 -9.89 -22.02 -13.86
N GLU A 306 -10.64 -21.46 -12.91
CA GLU A 306 -12.07 -21.19 -13.03
C GLU A 306 -12.41 -19.90 -13.82
N THR A 307 -11.44 -19.02 -14.04
CA THR A 307 -11.68 -17.74 -14.71
C THR A 307 -11.82 -17.92 -16.22
N THR A 308 -12.99 -17.58 -16.75
CA THR A 308 -13.25 -17.63 -18.19
C THR A 308 -12.88 -16.31 -18.86
N LEU A 309 -11.95 -16.36 -19.82
CA LEU A 309 -11.57 -15.23 -20.67
C LEU A 309 -11.61 -15.63 -22.15
N GLU A 310 -12.21 -14.78 -22.99
CA GLU A 310 -12.31 -15.02 -24.44
C GLU A 310 -10.94 -14.96 -25.13
N ASP A 311 -10.07 -14.05 -24.69
CA ASP A 311 -8.71 -13.89 -25.20
C ASP A 311 -7.74 -14.87 -24.49
N ARG A 312 -7.53 -16.03 -25.13
CA ARG A 312 -6.65 -17.09 -24.62
C ARG A 312 -5.17 -16.71 -24.57
N ASP A 313 -4.69 -15.85 -25.46
CA ASP A 313 -3.29 -15.42 -25.47
C ASP A 313 -3.00 -14.49 -24.29
N LEU A 314 -3.91 -13.55 -24.04
CA LEU A 314 -3.85 -12.68 -22.88
C LEU A 314 -3.93 -13.46 -21.57
N TRP A 315 -4.77 -14.48 -21.53
CA TRP A 315 -4.89 -15.38 -20.39
C TRP A 315 -3.60 -16.17 -20.14
N THR A 316 -3.04 -16.80 -21.18
CA THR A 316 -1.77 -17.55 -21.10
C THR A 316 -0.62 -16.66 -20.59
N LYS A 317 -0.60 -15.37 -20.99
CA LYS A 317 0.39 -14.40 -20.48
C LYS A 317 0.23 -14.14 -18.99
N MET A 318 -1.01 -14.05 -18.49
CA MET A 318 -1.29 -13.91 -17.06
C MET A 318 -0.86 -15.16 -16.29
N GLU A 319 -1.24 -16.35 -16.76
CA GLU A 319 -0.85 -17.62 -16.14
C GLU A 319 0.67 -17.73 -16.03
N ARG A 320 1.40 -17.38 -17.09
CA ARG A 320 2.86 -17.37 -17.08
C ARG A 320 3.45 -16.37 -16.06
N ILE A 321 2.85 -15.19 -15.88
CA ILE A 321 3.29 -14.24 -14.86
C ILE A 321 3.10 -14.83 -13.47
N VAL A 322 1.94 -15.46 -13.22
CA VAL A 322 1.64 -16.10 -11.94
C VAL A 322 2.59 -17.26 -11.70
N ASP A 323 2.76 -18.19 -12.64
CA ASP A 323 3.62 -19.35 -12.47
C ASP A 323 5.08 -18.97 -12.20
N ASN A 324 5.63 -18.00 -12.94
CA ASN A 324 7.00 -17.53 -12.72
C ASN A 324 7.20 -16.95 -11.31
N LYS A 325 6.22 -16.19 -10.79
CA LYS A 325 6.31 -15.61 -9.43
C LYS A 325 5.98 -16.63 -8.35
N TRP A 326 5.12 -17.58 -8.67
CA TRP A 326 4.67 -18.64 -7.79
C TRP A 326 5.84 -19.54 -7.41
N SER A 327 6.58 -20.06 -8.40
CA SER A 327 7.75 -20.93 -8.18
C SER A 327 8.80 -20.27 -7.29
N ASP A 328 9.04 -18.98 -7.51
CA ASP A 328 10.13 -18.25 -6.86
C ASP A 328 9.79 -17.90 -5.41
N LEU A 329 8.54 -17.50 -5.15
CA LEU A 329 8.18 -16.78 -3.92
C LEU A 329 7.12 -17.48 -3.06
N LEU A 330 6.14 -18.15 -3.66
CA LEU A 330 5.00 -18.71 -2.94
C LEU A 330 5.00 -20.24 -2.86
N GLN A 331 5.79 -20.93 -3.68
CA GLN A 331 5.92 -22.38 -3.61
C GLN A 331 6.98 -22.80 -2.58
N LYS A 332 6.70 -22.58 -1.30
CA LYS A 332 7.59 -22.96 -0.18
C LYS A 332 7.01 -24.18 0.56
N PRO A 333 7.86 -25.01 1.21
CA PRO A 333 7.40 -26.20 1.92
C PRO A 333 6.26 -25.91 2.91
N LEU A 334 6.34 -24.80 3.64
CA LEU A 334 5.28 -24.39 4.58
C LEU A 334 3.95 -24.07 3.90
N HIS A 335 3.95 -23.45 2.71
CA HIS A 335 2.71 -23.22 1.96
C HIS A 335 2.11 -24.55 1.47
N CYS A 336 2.94 -25.49 1.02
CA CYS A 336 2.50 -26.83 0.65
C CYS A 336 1.88 -27.58 1.84
N ALA A 337 2.58 -27.59 2.98
CA ALA A 337 2.12 -28.25 4.19
C ALA A 337 0.83 -27.62 4.71
N ALA A 338 0.76 -26.30 4.78
CA ALA A 338 -0.44 -25.58 5.20
C ALA A 338 -1.65 -25.88 4.31
N HIS A 339 -1.43 -25.99 2.99
CA HIS A 339 -2.50 -26.34 2.05
C HIS A 339 -2.97 -27.78 2.22
N TYR A 340 -2.04 -28.75 2.34
CA TYR A 340 -2.36 -30.16 2.56
C TYR A 340 -3.13 -30.38 3.87
N LEU A 341 -2.74 -29.67 4.93
CA LEU A 341 -3.30 -29.83 6.27
C LEU A 341 -4.58 -29.01 6.49
N ASN A 342 -5.09 -28.30 5.48
CA ASN A 342 -6.31 -27.50 5.63
C ASN A 342 -7.56 -28.37 5.46
N PRO A 343 -8.34 -28.63 6.52
CA PRO A 343 -9.50 -29.52 6.43
C PRO A 343 -10.59 -28.95 5.51
N GLU A 344 -10.75 -27.63 5.46
CA GLU A 344 -11.77 -26.98 4.60
C GLU A 344 -11.48 -27.23 3.13
N VAL A 345 -10.20 -27.28 2.75
CA VAL A 345 -9.80 -27.53 1.37
C VAL A 345 -9.71 -29.03 1.11
N TYR A 346 -8.99 -29.77 1.94
CA TYR A 346 -8.77 -31.21 1.74
C TYR A 346 -10.07 -32.01 1.73
N TYR A 347 -11.05 -31.64 2.57
CA TYR A 347 -12.36 -32.30 2.62
C TYR A 347 -13.46 -31.53 1.87
N ALA A 348 -13.12 -30.54 1.02
CA ALA A 348 -14.11 -29.81 0.23
C ALA A 348 -14.88 -30.74 -0.73
N SER A 349 -14.16 -31.67 -1.36
CA SER A 349 -14.73 -32.73 -2.20
C SER A 349 -13.77 -33.91 -2.32
N VAL A 350 -14.25 -35.04 -2.83
CA VAL A 350 -13.40 -36.21 -3.09
C VAL A 350 -12.31 -35.85 -4.11
N GLU A 351 -12.67 -35.11 -5.17
CA GLU A 351 -11.73 -34.64 -6.19
C GLU A 351 -10.63 -33.78 -5.58
N SER A 352 -10.95 -32.88 -4.64
CA SER A 352 -9.95 -32.03 -3.99
C SER A 352 -8.91 -32.84 -3.22
N SER A 353 -9.34 -33.82 -2.41
CA SER A 353 -8.41 -34.71 -1.70
C SER A 353 -7.50 -35.48 -2.66
N VAL A 354 -8.07 -36.00 -3.76
CA VAL A 354 -7.34 -36.76 -4.79
C VAL A 354 -6.33 -35.85 -5.51
N GLU A 355 -6.69 -34.62 -5.85
CA GLU A 355 -5.79 -33.66 -6.50
C GLU A 355 -4.62 -33.26 -5.60
N ILE A 356 -4.90 -32.95 -4.34
CA ILE A 356 -3.88 -32.59 -3.34
C ILE A 356 -2.91 -33.76 -3.14
N GLU A 357 -3.44 -34.98 -3.06
CA GLU A 357 -2.62 -36.18 -2.92
C GLU A 357 -1.87 -36.56 -4.20
N ALA A 358 -2.44 -36.35 -5.37
CA ALA A 358 -1.74 -36.60 -6.63
C ALA A 358 -0.60 -35.59 -6.87
N ASN A 359 -0.67 -34.40 -6.26
CA ASN A 359 0.32 -33.37 -6.43
C ASN A 359 1.63 -33.66 -5.67
N SER A 360 2.64 -34.13 -6.42
CA SER A 360 3.96 -34.48 -5.88
C SER A 360 4.67 -33.31 -5.19
N MET A 361 4.44 -32.07 -5.63
CA MET A 361 5.05 -30.87 -5.03
C MET A 361 4.46 -30.55 -3.66
N ILE A 362 3.14 -30.72 -3.50
CA ILE A 362 2.47 -30.52 -2.21
C ILE A 362 2.94 -31.58 -1.21
N LYS A 363 2.90 -32.87 -1.59
CA LYS A 363 3.39 -33.97 -0.75
C LYS A 363 4.86 -33.81 -0.35
N LYS A 364 5.73 -33.47 -1.31
CA LYS A 364 7.15 -33.24 -1.03
C LYS A 364 7.34 -32.08 -0.04
N GLY A 365 6.60 -30.99 -0.20
CA GLY A 365 6.68 -29.85 0.72
C GLY A 365 6.22 -30.19 2.14
N LEU A 366 5.18 -31.03 2.29
CA LEU A 366 4.77 -31.56 3.58
C LEU A 366 5.87 -32.39 4.25
N LEU A 367 6.45 -33.36 3.53
CA LEU A 367 7.52 -34.22 4.05
C LEU A 367 8.74 -33.39 4.47
N GLN A 368 9.12 -32.39 3.68
CA GLN A 368 10.21 -31.46 4.02
C GLN A 368 9.93 -30.68 5.31
N CYS A 369 8.68 -30.34 5.60
CA CYS A 369 8.32 -29.69 6.86
C CYS A 369 8.42 -30.66 8.03
N ILE A 370 7.98 -31.91 7.85
CA ILE A 370 8.09 -32.95 8.88
C ILE A 370 9.56 -33.21 9.20
N GLU A 371 10.41 -33.40 8.18
CA GLU A 371 11.84 -33.66 8.36
C GLU A 371 12.58 -32.51 9.04
N LYS A 372 12.28 -31.25 8.67
CA LYS A 372 12.96 -30.08 9.24
C LYS A 372 12.49 -29.73 10.66
N LEU A 373 11.23 -30.02 10.99
CA LEU A 373 10.65 -29.66 12.28
C LEU A 373 10.70 -30.78 13.33
N ALA A 374 10.84 -32.05 12.91
CA ALA A 374 11.17 -33.18 13.79
C ALA A 374 12.44 -32.88 14.59
#